data_AF-A0AAW8JJ33-F1
#
_entry.id   AF-A0AAW8JJ33-F1
#
_cell.length_a   1.000
_cell.length_b   1.000
_cell.length_c   1.000
_cell.angle_alpha   90.00
_cell.angle_beta   90.00
_cell.angle_gamma   90.00
#
_symmetry.space_group_name_H-M   'P 1'
#
loop_
_entity.id
_entity.type
_entity.pdbx_description
1 polymer ?
#
loop_
_entity_poly.entity_id
_entity_poly.type
_entity_poly.pdbx_seq_one_letter_code
_entity_poly.pdbx_strand_id
1 'polypeptide(L)'
;MLEQLQRLQAHFGVLKNRLEQLSSENASLLKEKDNSDEQHHAQIMHKNSIITQKQDEIERLNDVVKNLEDQLKTLNTDATTLADRYGRLEKSCTDLKNRFQEILAERNELRVSKENMLNQQRHANQEIQDLKTERERLVQKNEHAKNKVEAIIQRLSILGTEQDHHAQEIAQLAHPTDANEEV
;
A
#
# COMPACT_ATOMS: atom_id res chain seq x y z
N MET A 1 -91.31 99.33 -2.86
CA MET A 1 -91.24 98.32 -1.78
C MET A 1 -91.57 96.91 -2.25
N LEU A 2 -92.63 96.70 -3.05
CA LEU A 2 -93.03 95.35 -3.50
C LEU A 2 -91.98 94.63 -4.38
N GLU A 3 -91.38 95.34 -5.34
CA GLU A 3 -90.34 94.75 -6.24
C GLU A 3 -89.07 94.33 -5.50
N GLN A 4 -88.67 95.07 -4.47
CA GLN A 4 -87.50 94.69 -3.65
C GLN A 4 -87.80 93.43 -2.82
N LEU A 5 -89.03 93.27 -2.32
CA LEU A 5 -89.46 92.08 -1.61
C LEU A 5 -89.50 90.86 -2.54
N GLN A 6 -90.02 91.02 -3.77
CA GLN A 6 -90.02 89.97 -4.80
C GLN A 6 -88.59 89.57 -5.22
N ARG A 7 -87.67 90.53 -5.37
CA ARG A 7 -86.25 90.23 -5.63
C ARG A 7 -85.61 89.44 -4.49
N LEU A 8 -85.87 89.82 -3.24
CA LEU A 8 -85.33 89.12 -2.08
C LEU A 8 -85.88 87.69 -1.98
N GLN A 9 -87.17 87.51 -2.27
CA GLN A 9 -87.82 86.20 -2.28
C GLN A 9 -87.25 85.28 -3.38
N ALA A 10 -86.99 85.83 -4.58
CA ALA A 10 -86.31 85.11 -5.65
C ALA A 10 -84.87 84.71 -5.26
N HIS A 11 -84.10 85.63 -4.65
CA HIS A 11 -82.76 85.33 -4.15
C HIS A 11 -82.76 84.25 -3.07
N PHE A 12 -83.73 84.29 -2.14
CA PHE A 12 -83.90 83.26 -1.12
C PHE A 12 -84.21 81.89 -1.73
N GLY A 13 -85.06 81.83 -2.76
CA GLY A 13 -85.35 80.61 -3.50
C GLY A 13 -84.10 80.02 -4.17
N VAL A 14 -83.29 80.86 -4.81
CA VAL A 14 -82.01 80.45 -5.42
C VAL A 14 -81.03 79.93 -4.37
N LEU A 15 -80.88 80.65 -3.25
CA LEU A 15 -80.00 80.24 -2.15
C LEU A 15 -80.45 78.90 -1.53
N LYS A 16 -81.75 78.69 -1.35
CA LYS A 16 -82.29 77.43 -0.83
C LYS A 16 -81.99 76.26 -1.77
N ASN A 17 -82.25 76.42 -3.07
CA ASN A 17 -81.94 75.39 -4.07
C ASN A 17 -80.44 75.08 -4.11
N ARG A 18 -79.58 76.11 -3.99
CA ARG A 18 -78.13 75.95 -3.93
C ARG A 18 -77.70 75.20 -2.66
N LEU A 19 -78.31 75.49 -1.52
CA LEU A 19 -78.04 74.81 -0.25
C LEU A 19 -78.44 73.33 -0.32
N GLU A 20 -79.61 73.03 -0.89
CA GLU A 20 -80.09 71.65 -1.09
C GLU A 20 -79.16 70.88 -2.04
N GLN A 21 -78.72 71.52 -3.13
CA GLN A 21 -77.76 70.92 -4.06
C GLN A 21 -76.41 70.63 -3.38
N LEU A 22 -75.85 71.59 -2.64
CA LEU A 22 -74.59 71.41 -1.89
C LEU A 22 -74.72 70.34 -0.80
N SER A 23 -75.87 70.24 -0.14
CA SER A 23 -76.12 69.18 0.86
C SER A 23 -76.15 67.80 0.21
N SER A 24 -76.78 67.67 -0.96
CA SER A 24 -76.82 66.42 -1.72
C SER A 24 -75.43 66.04 -2.24
N GLU A 25 -74.66 67.02 -2.72
CA GLU A 25 -73.30 66.83 -3.21
C GLU A 25 -72.36 66.40 -2.06
N ASN A 26 -72.44 67.06 -0.91
CA ASN A 26 -71.70 66.64 0.29
C ASN A 26 -72.04 65.23 0.74
N ALA A 27 -73.32 64.85 0.74
CA ALA A 27 -73.74 63.50 1.10
C ALA A 27 -73.18 62.45 0.11
N SER A 28 -73.15 62.77 -1.19
CA SER A 28 -72.55 61.92 -2.21
C SER A 28 -71.04 61.78 -2.02
N LEU A 29 -70.33 62.89 -1.78
CA LEU A 29 -68.88 62.90 -1.57
C LEU A 29 -68.48 62.14 -0.31
N LEU A 30 -69.25 62.25 0.78
CA LEU A 30 -69.05 61.45 1.99
C LEU A 30 -69.17 59.96 1.71
N LYS A 31 -70.21 59.55 0.98
CA LYS A 31 -70.42 58.15 0.61
C LYS A 31 -69.32 57.62 -0.31
N GLU A 32 -68.87 58.43 -1.26
CA GLU A 32 -67.77 58.07 -2.16
C GLU A 32 -66.45 57.92 -1.41
N LYS A 33 -66.18 58.82 -0.45
CA LYS A 33 -65.05 58.72 0.46
C LYS A 33 -65.10 57.43 1.29
N ASP A 34 -66.23 57.13 1.93
CA ASP A 34 -66.37 55.94 2.76
C ASP A 34 -66.13 54.66 1.95
N ASN A 35 -66.72 54.57 0.74
CA ASN A 35 -66.49 53.45 -0.18
C ASN A 35 -65.01 53.34 -0.60
N SER A 36 -64.36 54.46 -0.89
CA SER A 36 -62.95 54.50 -1.26
C SER A 36 -62.06 54.05 -0.11
N ASP A 37 -62.34 54.50 1.11
CA ASP A 37 -61.59 54.14 2.32
C ASP A 37 -61.74 52.64 2.62
N GLU A 38 -62.94 52.07 2.49
CA GLU A 38 -63.18 50.62 2.62
C GLU A 38 -62.41 49.82 1.56
N GLN A 39 -62.43 50.27 0.29
CA GLN A 39 -61.73 49.58 -0.78
C GLN A 39 -60.21 49.61 -0.57
N HIS A 40 -59.66 50.76 -0.16
CA HIS A 40 -58.24 50.87 0.17
C HIS A 40 -57.87 49.99 1.36
N HIS A 41 -58.70 49.96 2.40
CA HIS A 41 -58.46 49.10 3.56
C HIS A 41 -58.42 47.61 3.16
N ALA A 42 -59.36 47.16 2.34
CA ALA A 42 -59.38 45.79 1.82
C ALA A 42 -58.13 45.46 0.99
N GLN A 43 -57.68 46.39 0.14
CA GLN A 43 -56.44 46.22 -0.63
C GLN A 43 -55.19 46.13 0.26
N ILE A 44 -55.11 46.96 1.30
CA ILE A 44 -53.99 46.93 2.25
C ILE A 44 -53.95 45.60 2.99
N MET A 45 -55.10 45.13 3.49
CA MET A 45 -55.19 43.83 4.18
C MET A 45 -54.77 42.67 3.27
N HIS A 46 -55.21 42.68 2.01
CA HIS A 46 -54.82 41.67 1.04
C HIS A 46 -53.31 41.70 0.75
N LYS A 47 -52.73 42.90 0.53
CA LYS A 47 -51.29 43.05 0.32
C LYS A 47 -50.48 42.60 1.53
N ASN A 48 -50.91 42.94 2.74
CA ASN A 48 -50.25 42.50 3.98
C ASN A 48 -50.26 40.98 4.11
N SER A 49 -51.38 40.31 3.80
CA SER A 49 -51.44 38.85 3.79
C SER A 49 -50.44 38.23 2.80
N ILE A 50 -50.29 38.80 1.61
CA ILE A 50 -49.32 38.31 0.62
C ILE A 50 -47.89 38.55 1.11
N ILE A 51 -47.61 39.71 1.73
CA ILE A 51 -46.30 40.04 2.28
C ILE A 51 -45.90 39.00 3.34
N THR A 52 -46.80 38.68 4.28
CA THR A 52 -46.54 37.66 5.31
C THR A 52 -46.26 36.29 4.68
N GLN A 53 -47.07 35.85 3.71
CA GLN A 53 -46.83 34.57 3.03
C GLN A 53 -45.48 34.51 2.34
N LYS A 54 -45.05 35.61 1.70
CA LYS A 54 -43.75 35.70 1.05
C LYS A 54 -42.60 35.74 2.05
N GLN A 55 -42.79 36.37 3.22
CA GLN A 55 -41.80 36.34 4.30
C GLN A 55 -41.59 34.91 4.81
N ASP A 56 -42.68 34.17 5.06
CA ASP A 56 -42.61 32.76 5.49
C ASP A 56 -41.97 31.86 4.43
N GLU A 57 -42.17 32.16 3.14
CA GLU A 57 -41.51 31.45 2.04
C GLU A 57 -40.02 31.76 1.98
N ILE A 58 -39.61 33.02 2.16
CA ILE A 58 -38.20 33.43 2.19
C ILE A 58 -37.47 32.76 3.37
N GLU A 59 -38.07 32.73 4.55
CA GLU A 59 -37.48 32.06 5.72
C GLU A 59 -37.26 30.57 5.46
N ARG A 60 -38.26 29.87 4.93
CA ARG A 60 -38.13 28.45 4.55
C ARG A 60 -37.05 28.22 3.50
N LEU A 61 -36.96 29.08 2.49
CA LEU A 61 -35.92 28.96 1.47
C LEU A 61 -34.53 29.20 2.05
N ASN A 62 -34.38 30.15 2.96
CA ASN A 62 -33.10 30.40 3.65
C ASN A 62 -32.66 29.18 4.49
N ASP A 63 -33.60 28.53 5.18
CA ASP A 63 -33.31 27.30 5.94
C ASP A 63 -32.85 26.16 5.02
N VAL A 64 -33.51 26.00 3.87
CA VAL A 64 -33.11 25.00 2.86
C VAL A 64 -31.72 25.30 2.32
N VAL A 65 -31.42 26.55 1.96
CA VAL A 65 -30.10 26.96 1.48
C VAL A 65 -29.02 26.65 2.50
N LYS A 66 -29.24 27.03 3.76
CA LYS A 66 -28.30 26.76 4.84
C LYS A 66 -28.04 25.26 5.02
N ASN A 67 -29.08 24.44 5.00
CA ASN A 67 -28.95 22.99 5.08
C ASN A 67 -28.14 22.41 3.91
N LEU A 68 -28.36 22.91 2.69
CA LEU A 68 -27.60 22.49 1.51
C LEU A 68 -26.13 22.91 1.58
N GLU A 69 -25.84 24.10 2.10
CA GLU A 69 -24.46 24.57 2.32
C GLU A 69 -23.72 23.68 3.33
N ASP A 70 -24.36 23.31 4.44
CA ASP A 70 -23.81 22.41 5.44
C ASP A 70 -23.56 20.99 4.88
N GLN A 71 -24.49 20.47 4.07
CA GLN A 71 -24.31 19.21 3.37
C GLN A 71 -23.13 19.26 2.39
N LEU A 72 -23.01 20.34 1.62
CA LEU A 72 -21.92 20.51 0.66
C LEU A 72 -20.56 20.61 1.35
N LYS A 73 -20.50 21.29 2.50
CA LYS A 73 -19.28 21.35 3.34
C LYS A 73 -18.87 19.98 3.87
N THR A 74 -19.85 19.18 4.29
CA THR A 74 -19.61 17.80 4.73
C THR A 74 -19.09 16.94 3.59
N LEU A 75 -19.74 17.00 2.43
CA LEU A 75 -19.34 16.25 1.23
C LEU A 75 -17.92 16.62 0.77
N ASN A 76 -17.54 17.89 0.83
CA ASN A 76 -16.18 18.33 0.52
C ASN A 76 -15.16 17.74 1.50
N THR A 77 -15.48 17.70 2.79
CA THR A 77 -14.61 17.12 3.82
C THR A 77 -14.42 15.61 3.58
N ASP A 78 -15.50 14.91 3.24
CA ASP A 78 -15.46 13.49 2.91
C ASP A 78 -14.63 13.23 1.65
N ALA A 79 -14.78 14.06 0.61
CA ALA A 79 -14.00 13.97 -0.62
C ALA A 79 -12.50 14.15 -0.37
N THR A 80 -12.11 15.14 0.44
CA THR A 80 -10.70 15.34 0.84
C THR A 80 -10.17 14.14 1.63
N THR A 81 -10.94 13.65 2.61
CA THR A 81 -10.56 12.49 3.42
C THR A 81 -10.38 11.23 2.55
N LEU A 82 -11.25 11.06 1.56
CA LEU A 82 -11.17 9.95 0.62
C LEU A 82 -9.93 10.05 -0.27
N ALA A 83 -9.61 11.24 -0.79
CA ALA A 83 -8.40 11.48 -1.56
C ALA A 83 -7.13 11.13 -0.76
N ASP A 84 -7.06 11.53 0.52
CA ASP A 84 -5.95 11.19 1.40
C ASP A 84 -5.82 9.68 1.67
N ARG A 85 -6.96 8.97 1.75
CA ARG A 85 -6.97 7.51 1.88
C ARG A 85 -6.45 6.84 0.61
N TYR A 86 -6.88 7.31 -0.57
CA TYR A 86 -6.36 6.81 -1.84
C TYR A 86 -4.86 7.05 -1.99
N GLY A 87 -4.37 8.25 -1.66
CA GLY A 87 -2.93 8.55 -1.70
C GLY A 87 -2.11 7.66 -0.77
N ARG A 88 -2.62 7.33 0.42
CA ARG A 88 -1.97 6.35 1.32
C ARG A 88 -1.97 4.93 0.75
N LEU A 89 -3.09 4.53 0.15
CA LEU A 89 -3.22 3.20 -0.46
C LEU A 89 -2.26 3.03 -1.65
N GLU A 90 -2.15 4.05 -2.50
CA GLU A 90 -1.23 4.07 -3.64
C GLU A 90 0.24 3.93 -3.21
N LYS A 91 0.64 4.65 -2.15
CA LYS A 91 1.98 4.50 -1.55
C LYS A 91 2.21 3.08 -1.04
N SER A 92 1.27 2.53 -0.28
CA SER A 92 1.37 1.15 0.22
C SER A 92 1.45 0.11 -0.91
N CYS A 93 0.76 0.33 -2.03
CA CYS A 93 0.83 -0.55 -3.20
C CYS A 93 2.22 -0.48 -3.86
N THR A 94 2.78 0.73 -3.96
CA THR A 94 4.14 0.95 -4.48
C THR A 94 5.19 0.28 -3.59
N ASP A 95 5.10 0.45 -2.28
CA ASP A 95 6.02 -0.18 -1.32
C ASP A 95 5.93 -1.71 -1.40
N LEU A 96 4.71 -2.26 -1.49
CA LEU A 96 4.50 -3.70 -1.64
C LEU A 96 5.11 -4.21 -2.95
N LYS A 97 4.93 -3.50 -4.06
CA LYS A 97 5.53 -3.83 -5.35
C LYS A 97 7.06 -3.86 -5.27
N ASN A 98 7.68 -2.85 -4.64
CA ASN A 98 9.13 -2.79 -4.47
C ASN A 98 9.63 -3.98 -3.65
N ARG A 99 8.96 -4.29 -2.54
CA ARG A 99 9.31 -5.44 -1.69
C ARG A 99 9.17 -6.77 -2.41
N PHE A 100 8.18 -6.92 -3.29
CA PHE A 100 8.09 -8.09 -4.16
C PHE A 100 9.26 -8.19 -5.14
N GLN A 101 9.71 -7.06 -5.72
CA GLN A 101 10.87 -7.06 -6.63
C GLN A 101 12.17 -7.45 -5.90
N GLU A 102 12.37 -6.96 -4.67
CA GLU A 102 13.51 -7.34 -3.82
C GLU A 102 13.51 -8.84 -3.53
N ILE A 103 12.37 -9.40 -3.09
CA ILE A 103 12.24 -10.85 -2.84
C ILE A 103 12.52 -11.66 -4.11
N LEU A 104 12.11 -11.18 -5.29
CA LEU A 104 12.42 -11.85 -6.56
C LEU A 104 13.93 -11.83 -6.86
N ALA A 105 14.61 -10.72 -6.58
CA ALA A 105 16.05 -10.60 -6.75
C ALA A 105 16.80 -11.54 -5.78
N GLU A 106 16.49 -11.50 -4.49
CA GLU A 106 17.08 -12.37 -3.46
C GLU A 106 16.90 -13.85 -3.81
N ARG A 107 15.70 -14.23 -4.26
CA ARG A 107 15.40 -15.61 -4.69
C ARG A 107 16.25 -16.03 -5.89
N ASN A 108 16.53 -15.14 -6.83
CA ASN A 108 17.40 -15.42 -7.96
C ASN A 108 18.86 -15.57 -7.53
N GLU A 109 19.34 -14.72 -6.63
CA GLU A 109 20.68 -14.82 -6.05
C GLU A 109 20.88 -16.14 -5.30
N LEU A 110 19.91 -16.54 -4.48
CA LEU A 110 19.93 -17.83 -3.78
C LEU A 110 19.94 -19.01 -4.75
N ARG A 111 19.23 -18.93 -5.87
CA ARG A 111 19.26 -19.96 -6.92
C ARG A 111 20.65 -20.11 -7.51
N VAL A 112 21.31 -19.00 -7.85
CA VAL A 112 22.68 -19.00 -8.40
C VAL A 112 23.67 -19.51 -7.36
N SER A 113 23.58 -19.06 -6.11
CA SER A 113 24.43 -19.52 -5.01
C SER A 113 24.30 -21.03 -4.80
N LYS A 114 23.07 -21.56 -4.81
CA LYS A 114 22.81 -23.00 -4.72
C LYS A 114 23.45 -23.78 -5.88
N GLU A 115 23.36 -23.29 -7.10
CA GLU A 115 23.96 -23.92 -8.28
C GLU A 115 25.50 -23.97 -8.17
N ASN A 116 26.11 -22.86 -7.73
CA ASN A 116 27.55 -22.79 -7.49
C ASN A 116 27.99 -23.78 -6.42
N MET A 117 27.26 -23.87 -5.30
CA MET A 117 27.55 -24.83 -4.23
C MET A 117 27.44 -26.27 -4.70
N LEU A 118 26.44 -26.60 -5.51
CA LEU A 118 26.29 -27.95 -6.09
C LEU A 118 27.46 -28.31 -7.01
N ASN A 119 27.94 -27.35 -7.82
CA ASN A 119 29.10 -27.56 -8.68
C ASN A 119 30.38 -27.76 -7.86
N GLN A 120 30.60 -26.93 -6.83
CA GLN A 120 31.72 -27.10 -5.89
C GLN A 120 31.69 -28.46 -5.20
N GLN A 121 30.50 -28.91 -4.76
CA GLN A 121 30.34 -30.23 -4.14
C GLN A 121 30.70 -31.36 -5.11
N ARG A 122 30.30 -31.26 -6.38
CA ARG A 122 30.67 -32.25 -7.42
C ARG A 122 32.18 -32.31 -7.62
N HIS A 123 32.84 -31.16 -7.71
CA HIS A 123 34.30 -31.09 -7.83
C HIS A 123 35.01 -31.71 -6.62
N ALA A 124 34.61 -31.34 -5.40
CA ALA A 124 35.19 -31.90 -4.19
C ALA A 124 34.99 -33.43 -4.10
N ASN A 125 33.82 -33.94 -4.51
CA ASN A 125 33.57 -35.38 -4.55
C ASN A 125 34.47 -36.11 -5.57
N GLN A 126 34.75 -35.49 -6.73
CA GLN A 126 35.66 -36.04 -7.71
C GLN A 126 37.10 -36.09 -7.16
N GLU A 127 37.58 -35.01 -6.56
CA GLU A 127 38.91 -34.96 -5.93
C GLU A 127 39.05 -36.02 -4.82
N ILE A 128 38.02 -36.24 -4.01
CA ILE A 128 38.01 -37.31 -3.01
C ILE A 128 38.15 -38.69 -3.65
N GLN A 129 37.49 -38.94 -4.79
CA GLN A 129 37.61 -40.22 -5.51
C GLN A 129 39.00 -40.41 -6.11
N ASP A 130 39.57 -39.35 -6.70
CA ASP A 130 40.91 -39.38 -7.28
C ASP A 130 41.96 -39.66 -6.18
N LEU A 131 41.84 -39.00 -5.02
CA LEU A 131 42.71 -39.22 -3.87
C LEU A 131 42.57 -40.64 -3.28
N LYS A 132 41.35 -41.19 -3.24
CA LYS A 132 41.13 -42.59 -2.81
C LYS A 132 41.82 -43.57 -3.75
N THR A 133 41.70 -43.36 -5.05
CA THR A 133 42.32 -44.19 -6.07
C THR A 133 43.84 -44.15 -5.97
N GLU A 134 44.43 -42.95 -5.82
CA GLU A 134 45.88 -42.81 -5.64
C GLU A 134 46.35 -43.43 -4.32
N ARG A 135 45.59 -43.28 -3.22
CA ARG A 135 45.88 -43.96 -1.95
C ARG A 135 45.94 -45.48 -2.13
N GLU A 136 44.97 -46.08 -2.82
CA GLU A 136 44.96 -47.52 -3.10
C GLU A 136 46.16 -47.96 -3.94
N ARG A 137 46.53 -47.18 -4.96
CA ARG A 137 47.72 -47.41 -5.77
C ARG A 137 49.00 -47.36 -4.94
N LEU A 138 49.13 -46.39 -4.03
CA LEU A 138 50.28 -46.26 -3.14
C LEU A 138 50.35 -47.42 -2.15
N VAL A 139 49.22 -47.88 -1.59
CA VAL A 139 49.16 -49.06 -0.72
C VAL A 139 49.64 -50.30 -1.47
N GLN A 140 49.18 -50.53 -2.69
CA GLN A 140 49.65 -51.66 -3.52
C GLN A 140 51.15 -51.59 -3.81
N LYS A 141 51.67 -50.41 -4.14
CA LYS A 141 53.12 -50.20 -4.34
C LYS A 141 53.91 -50.49 -3.07
N ASN A 142 53.40 -50.06 -1.91
CA ASN A 142 54.03 -50.26 -0.62
C ASN A 142 54.09 -51.77 -0.29
N GLU A 143 52.99 -52.51 -0.46
CA GLU A 143 53.00 -53.96 -0.24
C GLU A 143 53.93 -54.70 -1.19
N HIS A 144 53.98 -54.29 -2.45
CA HIS A 144 54.94 -54.87 -3.39
C HIS A 144 56.40 -54.60 -2.98
N ALA A 145 56.70 -53.41 -2.49
CA ALA A 145 58.03 -53.07 -1.97
C ALA A 145 58.36 -53.88 -0.71
N LYS A 146 57.41 -54.04 0.21
CA LYS A 146 57.54 -54.88 1.41
C LYS A 146 57.84 -56.34 1.05
N ASN A 147 57.09 -56.94 0.14
CA ASN A 147 57.33 -58.30 -0.35
C ASN A 147 58.72 -58.46 -0.97
N LYS A 148 59.21 -57.46 -1.72
CA LYS A 148 60.57 -57.45 -2.25
C LYS A 148 61.62 -57.42 -1.14
N VAL A 149 61.41 -56.61 -0.11
CA VAL A 149 62.31 -56.54 1.05
C VAL A 149 62.33 -57.88 1.78
N GLU A 150 61.18 -58.50 2.03
CA GLU A 150 61.10 -59.83 2.65
C GLU A 150 61.82 -60.90 1.83
N ALA A 151 61.68 -60.90 0.51
CA ALA A 151 62.39 -61.81 -0.38
C ALA A 151 63.92 -61.59 -0.36
N ILE A 152 64.37 -60.34 -0.27
CA ILE A 152 65.80 -60.02 -0.11
C ILE A 152 66.30 -60.52 1.25
N ILE A 153 65.56 -60.30 2.33
CA ILE A 153 65.91 -60.82 3.66
C ILE A 153 66.05 -62.34 3.65
N GLN A 154 65.10 -63.06 3.03
CA GLN A 154 65.16 -64.52 2.89
C GLN A 154 66.41 -64.97 2.11
N ARG A 155 66.72 -64.33 0.97
CA ARG A 155 67.92 -64.64 0.19
C ARG A 155 69.21 -64.37 0.98
N LEU A 156 69.28 -63.26 1.70
CA LEU A 156 70.43 -62.93 2.55
C LEU A 156 70.59 -63.94 3.68
N SER A 157 69.50 -64.45 4.26
CA SER A 157 69.56 -65.51 5.28
C SER A 157 70.13 -66.81 4.73
N ILE A 158 69.72 -67.25 3.53
CA ILE A 158 70.25 -68.47 2.90
C ILE A 158 71.74 -68.29 2.58
N LEU A 159 72.11 -67.17 1.96
CA LEU A 159 73.51 -66.89 1.62
C LEU A 159 74.39 -66.84 2.87
N GLY A 160 73.89 -66.27 3.97
CA GLY A 160 74.59 -66.29 5.26
C GLY A 160 74.88 -67.72 5.75
N THR A 161 73.89 -68.63 5.66
CA THR A 161 74.10 -70.03 6.05
C THR A 161 75.07 -70.78 5.13
N GLU A 162 75.04 -70.52 3.82
CA GLU A 162 75.99 -71.11 2.87
C GLU A 162 77.41 -70.57 3.10
N GLN A 163 77.55 -69.28 3.36
CA GLN A 163 78.84 -68.66 3.66
C GLN A 163 79.43 -69.18 4.98
N ASP A 164 78.61 -69.37 6.01
CA ASP A 164 79.02 -70.00 7.27
C ASP A 164 79.43 -71.47 7.07
N HIS A 165 78.71 -72.21 6.21
CA HIS A 165 79.05 -73.60 5.87
C HIS A 165 80.39 -73.69 5.15
N HIS A 166 80.63 -72.85 4.15
CA HIS A 166 81.92 -72.76 3.47
C HIS A 166 83.05 -72.32 4.41
N ALA A 167 82.79 -71.40 5.36
CA ALA A 167 83.77 -71.04 6.37
C ALA A 167 84.13 -72.22 7.29
N GLN A 168 83.15 -73.07 7.65
CA GLN A 168 83.39 -74.31 8.40
C GLN A 168 84.16 -75.36 7.59
N GLU A 169 83.83 -75.56 6.31
CA GLU A 169 84.58 -76.48 5.43
C GLU A 169 86.04 -76.02 5.24
N ILE A 170 86.27 -74.72 5.03
CA ILE A 170 87.62 -74.17 4.93
C ILE A 170 88.38 -74.35 6.25
N ALA A 171 87.73 -74.15 7.41
CA ALA A 171 88.35 -74.39 8.71
C ALA A 171 88.69 -75.89 8.93
N GLN A 172 87.85 -76.81 8.45
CA GLN A 172 88.12 -78.26 8.49
C GLN A 172 89.24 -78.68 7.53
N LEU A 173 89.34 -78.07 6.36
CA LEU A 173 90.44 -78.33 5.41
C LEU A 173 91.76 -77.70 5.84
N ALA A 174 91.73 -76.56 6.55
CA ALA A 174 92.89 -75.93 7.16
C ALA A 174 93.44 -76.72 8.37
N HIS A 175 92.64 -77.62 8.95
CA HIS A 175 93.04 -78.57 9.99
C HIS A 175 92.79 -80.00 9.51
N PRO A 176 93.65 -80.59 8.67
CA PRO A 176 93.54 -81.99 8.35
C PRO A 176 93.71 -82.79 9.64
N THR A 177 92.67 -83.51 10.01
CA THR A 177 92.70 -84.46 11.11
C THR A 177 93.86 -85.43 10.87
N ASP A 178 94.87 -85.36 11.73
CA ASP A 178 95.91 -86.38 11.91
C ASP A 178 95.22 -87.71 12.24
N ALA A 179 94.97 -88.54 11.21
CA ALA A 179 94.47 -89.90 11.38
C ALA A 179 94.86 -90.78 10.17
N ASN A 180 96.15 -91.03 10.03
CA ASN A 180 96.85 -92.21 9.45
C ASN A 180 98.31 -91.78 9.22
N GLU A 181 99.38 -92.29 9.84
CA GLU A 181 99.70 -93.54 10.55
C GLU A 181 100.88 -93.26 11.53
N GLU A 182 101.06 -94.07 12.58
CA GLU A 182 102.36 -94.18 13.28
C GLU A 182 103.28 -95.15 12.52
N VAL A 183 104.42 -94.68 12.00
CA VAL A 183 105.79 -95.30 12.00
C VAL A 183 106.83 -94.21 11.75
#